data_AF-A0AAN6MH74-F1
#
_entry.id   AF-A0AAN6MH74-F1
#
_cell.length_a   1.000
_cell.length_b   1.000
_cell.length_c   1.000
_cell.angle_alpha   90.00
_cell.angle_beta   90.00
_cell.angle_gamma   90.00
#
_symmetry.space_group_name_H-M   'P 1'
#
loop_
_entity.id
_entity.type
_entity.pdbx_description
1 polymer ?
#
loop_
_entity_poly.entity_id
_entity_poly.type
_entity_poly.pdbx_seq_one_letter_code
_entity_poly.pdbx_strand_id
1 'polypeptide(L)'
;MSSNLPPPRFWSPPPDPFKPPLPYQPGFTVPIARHTPPPPFGDRRHAPTNFHNLSAINLHTATQTEVVLASPPLEADTLTPPPPGETATLTVLSPIAVSDDRGAQIVLCRITPASGAPYRAAAKIFDPLYYPFAHPDASYVPQNIARLADVAYSHEAAAYEHLQHRPDLPVPKYFGAWTFELAVETPQGRRRRAVRVVVMEYVPGRSIREIAESRVLAGGFSVEERLEVLAGALEAAVVVRHSGVDQRDLAGRNVILRETTGRDKATGEKEALKHRVVLIDFDTAEVTSLTLRGAHPHELLPRPQNPMALFWHDSLPEFEGWKPAEWEYGGSSVRRGWLRERFGGRRGEEYEPVGELED
;
A
#
# COMPACT_ATOMS: atom_id res chain seq x y z
N MET A 1 4.46 -37.93 39.76
CA MET A 1 3.42 -38.11 38.73
C MET A 1 3.52 -36.93 37.77
N SER A 2 4.23 -37.07 36.66
CA SER A 2 4.27 -36.03 35.61
C SER A 2 2.93 -35.99 34.91
N SER A 3 2.30 -34.82 34.88
CA SER A 3 1.08 -34.56 34.13
C SER A 3 1.37 -34.64 32.63
N ASN A 4 0.98 -35.75 32.01
CA ASN A 4 0.86 -35.90 30.56
C ASN A 4 -0.36 -35.11 30.04
N LEU A 5 -0.37 -33.80 30.24
CA LEU A 5 -1.31 -32.95 29.53
C LEU A 5 -0.75 -32.74 28.12
N PRO A 6 -1.53 -33.04 27.06
CA PRO A 6 -1.12 -32.69 25.71
C PRO A 6 -0.89 -31.17 25.65
N PRO A 7 0.12 -30.71 24.88
CA PRO A 7 0.35 -29.29 24.72
C PRO A 7 -0.94 -28.61 24.22
N PRO A 8 -1.22 -27.37 24.64
CA PRO A 8 -2.40 -26.65 24.19
C PRO A 8 -2.42 -26.62 22.66
N ARG A 9 -3.54 -27.07 22.08
CA ARG A 9 -3.77 -26.96 20.63
C ARG A 9 -4.10 -25.50 20.33
N PHE A 10 -3.12 -24.75 19.85
CA PHE A 10 -3.37 -23.46 19.23
C PHE A 10 -4.26 -23.67 18.00
N TRP A 11 -5.22 -22.78 17.80
CA TRP A 11 -6.05 -22.80 16.61
C TRP A 11 -5.17 -22.66 15.36
N SER A 12 -5.57 -23.33 14.28
CA SER A 12 -4.97 -23.20 12.96
C SER A 12 -6.08 -23.23 11.92
N PRO A 13 -5.88 -22.59 10.75
CA PRO A 13 -6.84 -22.65 9.66
C PRO A 13 -7.27 -24.09 9.35
N PRO A 14 -8.58 -24.37 9.23
CA PRO A 14 -9.03 -25.69 8.83
C PRO A 14 -8.52 -26.02 7.41
N PRO A 15 -8.28 -27.30 7.09
CA PRO A 15 -7.89 -27.71 5.74
C PRO A 15 -8.91 -27.22 4.70
N ASP A 16 -8.41 -26.58 3.66
CA ASP A 16 -9.23 -26.04 2.56
C ASP A 16 -8.87 -26.74 1.24
N PRO A 17 -9.44 -27.92 0.97
CA PRO A 17 -9.15 -28.68 -0.25
C PRO A 17 -9.70 -28.02 -1.53
N PHE A 18 -10.52 -26.96 -1.39
CA PHE A 18 -11.16 -26.26 -2.50
C PHE A 18 -10.48 -24.93 -2.84
N LYS A 19 -9.54 -24.47 -2.01
CA LYS A 19 -8.67 -23.33 -2.29
C LYS A 19 -7.80 -23.66 -3.52
N PRO A 20 -8.01 -22.98 -4.67
CA PRO A 20 -7.19 -23.20 -5.85
C PRO A 20 -5.78 -22.63 -5.64
N PRO A 21 -4.75 -23.17 -6.32
CA PRO A 21 -3.41 -22.61 -6.27
C PRO A 21 -3.41 -21.16 -6.75
N LEU A 22 -2.47 -20.37 -6.23
CA LEU A 22 -2.31 -18.95 -6.53
C LEU A 22 -2.12 -18.70 -8.05
N PRO A 23 -3.09 -18.06 -8.74
CA PRO A 23 -3.11 -18.04 -10.21
C PRO A 23 -2.22 -16.94 -10.82
N TYR A 24 -1.73 -16.00 -10.02
CA TYR A 24 -1.08 -14.76 -10.47
C TYR A 24 0.37 -14.96 -10.93
N GLN A 25 0.57 -15.86 -11.88
CA GLN A 25 1.86 -16.22 -12.48
C GLN A 25 1.98 -15.68 -13.92
N PRO A 26 3.20 -15.59 -14.48
CA PRO A 26 3.39 -15.14 -15.86
C PRO A 26 2.49 -15.89 -16.86
N GLY A 27 1.83 -15.14 -17.73
CA GLY A 27 0.86 -15.67 -18.71
C GLY A 27 -0.58 -15.75 -18.21
N PHE A 28 -0.84 -15.63 -16.90
CA PHE A 28 -2.20 -15.50 -16.39
C PHE A 28 -2.89 -14.30 -17.05
N THR A 29 -4.06 -14.56 -17.66
CA THR A 29 -4.79 -13.59 -18.45
C THR A 29 -6.26 -13.62 -18.08
N VAL A 30 -6.84 -12.46 -17.80
CA VAL A 30 -8.24 -12.35 -17.36
C VAL A 30 -8.88 -11.06 -17.90
N PRO A 31 -10.16 -11.09 -18.33
CA PRO A 31 -10.90 -9.88 -18.59
C PRO A 31 -11.17 -9.13 -17.28
N ILE A 32 -10.97 -7.82 -17.29
CA ILE A 32 -11.26 -6.91 -16.18
C ILE A 32 -12.27 -5.86 -16.63
N ALA A 33 -13.13 -5.43 -15.72
CA ALA A 33 -14.07 -4.34 -15.93
C ALA A 33 -13.78 -3.20 -14.96
N ARG A 34 -13.93 -1.95 -15.40
CA ARG A 34 -13.82 -0.77 -14.56
C ARG A 34 -14.81 -0.89 -13.41
N HIS A 35 -14.36 -0.55 -12.22
CA HIS A 35 -15.13 -0.66 -11.01
C HIS A 35 -15.09 0.66 -10.24
N THR A 36 -16.23 1.04 -9.65
CA THR A 36 -16.31 2.17 -8.73
C THR A 36 -16.14 1.64 -7.31
N PRO A 37 -15.02 1.92 -6.62
CA PRO A 37 -14.83 1.47 -5.25
C PRO A 37 -15.92 2.02 -4.32
N PRO A 38 -16.34 1.28 -3.27
CA PRO A 38 -17.08 1.87 -2.18
C PRO A 38 -16.20 2.89 -1.44
N PRO A 39 -16.78 3.86 -0.70
CA PRO A 39 -16.02 4.72 0.19
C PRO A 39 -15.17 3.91 1.18
N PRO A 40 -13.99 4.42 1.60
CA PRO A 40 -13.17 3.77 2.61
C PRO A 40 -13.95 3.45 3.89
N PHE A 41 -13.64 2.30 4.48
CA PHE A 41 -14.28 1.81 5.69
C PHE A 41 -13.36 0.87 6.44
N GLY A 42 -13.74 0.49 7.66
CA GLY A 42 -13.01 -0.52 8.43
C GLY A 42 -12.63 -0.07 9.83
N ASP A 43 -12.65 1.24 10.07
CA ASP A 43 -12.37 1.86 11.36
C ASP A 43 -13.47 2.87 11.78
N ARG A 44 -13.30 3.46 12.97
CA ARG A 44 -14.27 4.39 13.58
C ARG A 44 -14.27 5.81 12.98
N ARG A 45 -13.34 6.12 12.08
CA ARG A 45 -13.24 7.43 11.42
C ARG A 45 -14.13 7.51 10.19
N HIS A 46 -14.61 6.37 9.68
CA HIS A 46 -15.50 6.30 8.53
C HIS A 46 -16.96 6.15 8.98
N ALA A 47 -17.88 6.54 8.11
CA ALA A 47 -19.29 6.27 8.34
C ALA A 47 -19.52 4.75 8.50
N PRO A 48 -20.48 4.33 9.34
CA PRO A 48 -20.83 2.92 9.45
C PRO A 48 -21.20 2.38 8.07
N THR A 49 -20.51 1.31 7.65
CA THR A 49 -20.86 0.60 6.42
C THR A 49 -21.65 -0.64 6.75
N ASN A 50 -22.59 -0.99 5.87
CA ASN A 50 -23.30 -2.26 5.91
C ASN A 50 -22.42 -3.40 5.41
N PHE A 51 -21.16 -3.48 5.86
CA PHE A 51 -20.33 -4.64 5.58
C PHE A 51 -21.07 -5.86 6.12
N HIS A 52 -21.27 -6.88 5.27
CA HIS A 52 -22.02 -8.07 5.61
C HIS A 52 -21.56 -8.58 6.97
N ASN A 53 -22.44 -8.48 7.96
CA ASN A 53 -22.11 -8.85 9.31
C ASN A 53 -21.89 -10.37 9.29
N LEU A 54 -20.65 -10.79 9.49
CA LEU A 54 -20.24 -12.20 9.50
C LEU A 54 -20.87 -13.00 10.65
N SER A 55 -21.87 -12.46 11.35
CA SER A 55 -22.56 -13.15 12.45
C SER A 55 -23.11 -14.53 12.06
N ALA A 56 -23.20 -14.85 10.76
CA ALA A 56 -23.58 -16.15 10.25
C ALA A 56 -22.42 -17.17 10.06
N ILE A 57 -21.15 -16.75 10.03
CA ILE A 57 -20.00 -17.65 9.78
C ILE A 57 -19.10 -17.72 11.01
N ASN A 58 -18.94 -18.93 11.55
CA ASN A 58 -17.93 -19.18 12.57
C ASN A 58 -16.54 -19.33 11.94
N LEU A 59 -15.74 -18.26 12.02
CA LEU A 59 -14.38 -18.23 11.45
C LEU A 59 -13.43 -19.27 12.06
N HIS A 60 -13.71 -19.78 13.26
CA HIS A 60 -12.87 -20.83 13.85
C HIS A 60 -13.03 -22.19 13.16
N THR A 61 -14.13 -22.40 12.44
CA THR A 61 -14.47 -23.68 11.80
C THR A 61 -14.61 -23.58 10.28
N ALA A 62 -14.86 -22.39 9.75
CA ALA A 62 -15.02 -22.17 8.31
C ALA A 62 -13.66 -22.19 7.60
N THR A 63 -13.63 -22.78 6.41
CA THR A 63 -12.52 -22.69 5.46
C THR A 63 -12.44 -21.31 4.83
N GLN A 64 -11.27 -20.95 4.30
CA GLN A 64 -11.08 -19.66 3.64
C GLN A 64 -12.00 -19.51 2.42
N THR A 65 -12.16 -20.58 1.64
CA THR A 65 -13.09 -20.67 0.51
C THR A 65 -14.54 -20.39 0.94
N GLU A 66 -15.00 -20.97 2.03
CA GLU A 66 -16.36 -20.73 2.55
C GLU A 66 -16.56 -19.27 2.95
N VAL A 67 -15.58 -18.68 3.65
CA VAL A 67 -15.62 -17.27 4.06
C VAL A 67 -15.70 -16.34 2.85
N VAL A 68 -14.86 -16.56 1.83
CA VAL A 68 -14.84 -15.76 0.61
C VAL A 68 -16.15 -15.86 -0.17
N LEU A 69 -16.70 -17.06 -0.33
CA LEU A 69 -17.92 -17.26 -1.11
C LEU A 69 -19.18 -16.75 -0.40
N ALA A 70 -19.18 -16.71 0.93
CA ALA A 70 -20.28 -16.19 1.71
C ALA A 70 -20.16 -14.69 2.01
N SER A 71 -19.01 -14.07 1.70
CA SER A 71 -18.73 -12.66 1.97
C SER A 71 -18.24 -11.97 0.68
N PRO A 72 -19.11 -11.78 -0.32
CA PRO A 72 -18.73 -11.09 -1.54
C PRO A 72 -18.25 -9.66 -1.23
N PRO A 73 -17.30 -9.13 -2.02
CA PRO A 73 -16.82 -7.77 -1.84
C PRO A 73 -17.94 -6.74 -1.89
N LEU A 74 -17.82 -5.67 -1.10
CA LEU A 74 -18.76 -4.55 -1.14
C LEU A 74 -18.76 -3.88 -2.53
N GLU A 75 -19.95 -3.48 -2.95
CA GLU A 75 -20.20 -2.64 -4.13
C GLU A 75 -20.45 -1.20 -3.68
N ALA A 76 -20.23 -0.23 -4.57
CA ALA A 76 -20.58 1.16 -4.29
C ALA A 76 -22.12 1.32 -4.17
N ASP A 77 -22.58 2.00 -3.13
CA ASP A 77 -23.99 2.37 -2.94
C ASP A 77 -24.35 3.49 -3.93
N THR A 78 -24.58 3.10 -5.18
CA THR A 78 -24.89 4.03 -6.26
C THR A 78 -26.35 3.89 -6.65
N LEU A 79 -27.12 4.98 -6.48
CA LEU A 79 -28.50 5.10 -6.99
C LEU A 79 -28.56 5.09 -8.52
N THR A 80 -27.41 5.25 -9.18
CA THR A 80 -27.27 5.26 -10.63
C THR A 80 -26.49 4.02 -11.07
N PRO A 81 -27.00 3.21 -12.01
CA PRO A 81 -26.23 2.10 -12.54
C PRO A 81 -24.92 2.62 -13.14
N PRO A 82 -23.79 1.91 -12.95
CA PRO A 82 -22.53 2.34 -13.51
C PRO A 82 -22.67 2.50 -15.04
N PRO A 83 -22.06 3.53 -15.64
CA PRO A 83 -22.03 3.65 -17.09
C PRO A 83 -21.44 2.39 -17.72
N PRO A 84 -21.73 2.09 -19.01
CA PRO A 84 -21.21 0.91 -19.69
C PRO A 84 -19.71 0.77 -19.43
N GLY A 85 -19.35 -0.30 -18.72
CA GLY A 85 -18.04 -0.40 -18.08
C GLY A 85 -16.93 -0.47 -19.12
N GLU A 86 -15.96 0.43 -19.00
CA GLU A 86 -14.68 0.28 -19.68
C GLU A 86 -14.12 -1.11 -19.35
N THR A 87 -13.81 -1.91 -20.37
CA THR A 87 -13.25 -3.25 -20.20
C THR A 87 -11.84 -3.31 -20.74
N ALA A 88 -11.02 -4.17 -20.15
CA ALA A 88 -9.68 -4.44 -20.60
C ALA A 88 -9.34 -5.92 -20.35
N THR A 89 -8.21 -6.35 -20.88
CA THR A 89 -7.59 -7.63 -20.52
C THR A 89 -6.33 -7.35 -19.73
N LEU A 90 -6.21 -7.96 -18.55
CA LEU A 90 -4.99 -7.98 -17.75
C LEU A 90 -4.22 -9.26 -18.09
N THR A 91 -2.96 -9.11 -18.51
CA THR A 91 -2.00 -10.22 -18.64
C THR A 91 -0.84 -10.03 -17.69
N VAL A 92 -0.59 -10.99 -16.80
CA VAL A 92 0.58 -10.99 -15.90
C VAL A 92 1.84 -11.25 -16.70
N LEU A 93 2.81 -10.34 -16.59
CA LEU A 93 4.12 -10.44 -17.22
C LEU A 93 5.14 -11.06 -16.25
N SER A 94 5.15 -10.59 -15.01
CA SER A 94 6.01 -11.14 -13.95
C SER A 94 5.42 -10.86 -12.56
N PRO A 95 5.67 -11.73 -11.57
CA PRO A 95 5.38 -11.41 -10.18
C PRO A 95 6.30 -10.26 -9.74
N ILE A 96 5.75 -9.26 -9.06
CA ILE A 96 6.55 -8.30 -8.28
C ILE A 96 6.62 -8.82 -6.86
N ALA A 97 5.45 -9.17 -6.31
CA ALA A 97 5.34 -9.59 -4.93
C ALA A 97 4.07 -10.47 -4.85
N VAL A 98 4.24 -11.79 -4.86
CA VAL A 98 3.16 -12.78 -4.99
C VAL A 98 3.47 -13.98 -4.10
N SER A 99 2.59 -14.25 -3.13
CA SER A 99 2.69 -15.41 -2.24
C SER A 99 1.35 -15.65 -1.54
N ASP A 100 1.12 -16.89 -1.12
CA ASP A 100 0.00 -17.19 -0.23
C ASP A 100 0.22 -16.53 1.15
N ASP A 101 -0.86 -16.25 1.88
CA ASP A 101 -0.87 -15.62 3.21
C ASP A 101 -0.19 -14.25 3.33
N ARG A 102 -0.04 -13.52 2.22
CA ARG A 102 0.64 -12.20 2.20
C ARG A 102 -0.30 -11.00 2.27
N GLY A 103 -1.57 -11.20 1.90
CA GLY A 103 -2.49 -10.11 1.59
C GLY A 103 -2.57 -9.82 0.09
N ALA A 104 -2.55 -8.54 -0.29
CA ALA A 104 -2.68 -8.13 -1.67
C ALA A 104 -1.50 -8.60 -2.54
N GLN A 105 -1.79 -9.11 -3.73
CA GLN A 105 -0.80 -9.63 -4.68
C GLN A 105 -0.39 -8.52 -5.64
N ILE A 106 0.90 -8.39 -5.95
CA ILE A 106 1.41 -7.33 -6.83
C ILE A 106 2.10 -7.97 -8.03
N VAL A 107 1.65 -7.59 -9.22
CA VAL A 107 2.17 -8.11 -10.49
C VAL A 107 2.53 -6.97 -11.44
N LEU A 108 3.60 -7.16 -12.20
CA LEU A 108 3.82 -6.39 -13.42
C LEU A 108 2.91 -7.00 -14.48
N CYS A 109 2.08 -6.17 -15.11
CA CYS A 109 1.10 -6.62 -16.08
C CYS A 109 1.12 -5.76 -17.34
N ARG A 110 0.54 -6.32 -18.40
CA ARG A 110 0.11 -5.58 -19.58
C ARG A 110 -1.41 -5.44 -19.51
N ILE A 111 -1.88 -4.21 -19.57
CA ILE A 111 -3.30 -3.91 -19.72
C ILE A 111 -3.57 -3.69 -21.20
N THR A 112 -4.56 -4.39 -21.74
CA THR A 112 -5.03 -4.23 -23.11
C THR A 112 -6.47 -3.75 -23.07
N PRO A 113 -6.71 -2.42 -23.12
CA PRO A 113 -8.05 -1.86 -23.16
C PRO A 113 -8.84 -2.38 -24.37
N ALA A 114 -10.17 -2.44 -24.28
CA ALA A 114 -11.03 -2.74 -25.42
C ALA A 114 -10.86 -1.74 -26.56
N SER A 115 -10.53 -0.48 -26.23
CA SER A 115 -10.16 0.57 -27.17
C SER A 115 -8.87 1.27 -26.72
N GLY A 116 -7.87 1.33 -27.60
CA GLY A 116 -6.58 1.98 -27.32
C GLY A 116 -5.38 1.04 -27.36
N ALA A 117 -4.20 1.60 -27.10
CA ALA A 117 -2.96 0.84 -27.12
C ALA A 117 -2.72 0.10 -25.79
N PRO A 118 -2.18 -1.12 -25.82
CA PRO A 118 -1.75 -1.80 -24.61
C PRO A 118 -0.65 -1.02 -23.89
N TYR A 119 -0.65 -1.06 -22.56
CA TYR A 119 0.38 -0.42 -21.74
C TYR A 119 0.84 -1.33 -20.60
N ARG A 120 2.04 -1.05 -20.07
CA ARG A 120 2.59 -1.74 -18.89
C ARG A 120 2.17 -1.01 -17.61
N ALA A 121 1.78 -1.77 -16.60
CA ALA A 121 1.32 -1.26 -15.31
C ALA A 121 1.66 -2.22 -14.18
N ALA A 122 1.67 -1.72 -12.96
CA ALA A 122 1.57 -2.56 -11.77
C ALA A 122 0.08 -2.77 -11.45
N ALA A 123 -0.31 -4.01 -11.15
CA ALA A 123 -1.63 -4.32 -10.63
C ALA A 123 -1.49 -4.86 -9.21
N LYS A 124 -2.19 -4.22 -8.27
CA LYS A 124 -2.37 -4.70 -6.89
C LYS A 124 -3.74 -5.39 -6.82
N ILE A 125 -3.73 -6.68 -6.55
CA ILE A 125 -4.89 -7.59 -6.62
C ILE A 125 -5.28 -7.98 -5.20
N PHE A 126 -6.50 -7.65 -4.83
CA PHE A 126 -7.08 -7.88 -3.52
C PHE A 126 -7.98 -9.13 -3.58
N ASP A 127 -7.34 -10.30 -3.64
CA ASP A 127 -8.04 -11.59 -3.62
C ASP A 127 -8.02 -12.15 -2.19
N PRO A 128 -9.15 -12.08 -1.45
CA PRO A 128 -9.19 -12.50 -0.06
C PRO A 128 -8.83 -13.98 0.14
N LEU A 129 -8.91 -14.81 -0.91
CA LEU A 129 -8.56 -16.22 -0.84
C LEU A 129 -7.07 -16.48 -0.58
N TYR A 130 -6.21 -15.46 -0.72
CA TYR A 130 -4.77 -15.55 -0.49
C TYR A 130 -4.27 -14.57 0.59
N TYR A 131 -5.19 -14.06 1.41
CA TYR A 131 -4.88 -13.27 2.60
C TYR A 131 -4.57 -14.20 3.79
N PRO A 132 -3.76 -13.74 4.76
CA PRO A 132 -3.43 -14.53 5.94
C PRO A 132 -4.67 -14.79 6.80
N PHE A 133 -5.12 -16.04 6.85
CA PHE A 133 -6.33 -16.37 7.61
C PHE A 133 -6.10 -16.37 9.13
N ALA A 134 -4.87 -16.61 9.57
CA ALA A 134 -4.46 -16.43 10.97
C ALA A 134 -3.90 -15.02 11.19
N HIS A 135 -4.14 -14.43 12.37
CA HIS A 135 -3.55 -13.15 12.73
C HIS A 135 -2.04 -13.29 12.94
N PRO A 136 -1.18 -12.44 12.34
CA PRO A 136 0.27 -12.59 12.41
C PRO A 136 0.79 -12.53 13.86
N ASP A 137 0.28 -11.60 14.68
CA ASP A 137 0.71 -11.44 16.08
C ASP A 137 -0.07 -12.31 17.08
N ALA A 138 -1.12 -12.98 16.61
CA ALA A 138 -2.04 -13.75 17.46
C ALA A 138 -2.56 -14.94 16.66
N SER A 139 -1.67 -15.85 16.28
CA SER A 139 -1.95 -16.93 15.31
C SER A 139 -3.14 -17.84 15.65
N TYR A 140 -3.59 -17.82 16.91
CA TYR A 140 -4.80 -18.50 17.39
C TYR A 140 -6.11 -17.75 17.12
N VAL A 141 -6.06 -16.55 16.53
CA VAL A 141 -7.22 -15.72 16.19
C VAL A 141 -7.42 -15.74 14.68
N PRO A 142 -8.57 -16.25 14.18
CA PRO A 142 -8.90 -16.16 12.76
C PRO A 142 -9.19 -14.72 12.36
N GLN A 143 -8.86 -14.39 11.13
CA GLN A 143 -9.12 -13.08 10.53
C GLN A 143 -10.30 -13.13 9.55
N ASN A 144 -11.07 -12.05 9.50
CA ASN A 144 -12.04 -11.84 8.43
C ASN A 144 -11.31 -11.39 7.16
N ILE A 145 -10.74 -12.35 6.43
CA ILE A 145 -9.96 -12.14 5.20
C ILE A 145 -10.73 -11.42 4.09
N ALA A 146 -12.04 -11.63 3.98
CA ALA A 146 -12.89 -10.89 3.03
C ALA A 146 -12.96 -9.40 3.38
N ARG A 147 -13.20 -9.07 4.66
CA ARG A 147 -13.17 -7.68 5.14
C ARG A 147 -11.80 -7.05 4.98
N LEU A 148 -10.72 -7.77 5.31
CA LEU A 148 -9.36 -7.24 5.20
C LEU A 148 -9.03 -6.84 3.76
N ALA A 149 -9.38 -7.69 2.78
CA ALA A 149 -9.15 -7.39 1.37
C ALA A 149 -9.96 -6.17 0.90
N ASP A 150 -11.23 -6.06 1.28
CA ASP A 150 -12.07 -4.94 0.88
C ASP A 150 -11.68 -3.62 1.55
N VAL A 151 -11.32 -3.64 2.84
CA VAL A 151 -10.80 -2.48 3.55
C VAL A 151 -9.56 -1.98 2.84
N ALA A 152 -8.58 -2.86 2.63
CA ALA A 152 -7.33 -2.53 1.94
C ALA A 152 -7.58 -1.96 0.53
N TYR A 153 -8.48 -2.58 -0.23
CA TYR A 153 -8.85 -2.13 -1.56
C TYR A 153 -9.51 -0.74 -1.56
N SER A 154 -10.50 -0.51 -0.68
CA SER A 154 -11.24 0.75 -0.64
C SER A 154 -10.35 1.94 -0.24
N HIS A 155 -9.44 1.72 0.72
CA HIS A 155 -8.46 2.71 1.14
C HIS A 155 -7.47 3.05 0.02
N GLU A 156 -6.85 2.03 -0.60
CA GLU A 156 -5.89 2.21 -1.69
C GLU A 156 -6.52 2.95 -2.88
N ALA A 157 -7.70 2.50 -3.32
CA ALA A 157 -8.37 3.09 -4.47
C ALA A 157 -8.78 4.53 -4.21
N ALA A 158 -9.30 4.85 -3.02
CA ALA A 158 -9.68 6.21 -2.66
C ALA A 158 -8.46 7.15 -2.58
N ALA A 159 -7.34 6.68 -2.01
CA ALA A 159 -6.11 7.46 -1.94
C ALA A 159 -5.62 7.84 -3.34
N TYR A 160 -5.49 6.87 -4.25
CA TYR A 160 -5.05 7.15 -5.61
C TYR A 160 -6.05 7.99 -6.42
N GLU A 161 -7.35 7.76 -6.26
CA GLU A 161 -8.38 8.58 -6.92
C GLU A 161 -8.29 10.05 -6.46
N HIS A 162 -8.03 10.30 -5.17
CA HIS A 162 -7.85 11.65 -4.64
C HIS A 162 -6.56 12.30 -5.16
N LEU A 163 -5.45 11.55 -5.20
CA LEU A 163 -4.13 12.06 -5.57
C LEU A 163 -3.93 12.22 -7.09
N GLN A 164 -4.71 11.55 -7.95
CA GLN A 164 -4.48 11.54 -9.40
C GLN A 164 -4.52 12.94 -10.06
N HIS A 165 -5.18 13.91 -9.42
CA HIS A 165 -5.29 15.28 -9.91
C HIS A 165 -4.04 16.13 -9.63
N ARG A 166 -3.02 15.54 -8.98
CA ARG A 166 -1.78 16.20 -8.57
C ARG A 166 -0.56 15.46 -9.14
N PRO A 167 -0.26 15.60 -10.44
CA PRO A 167 0.82 14.86 -11.11
C PRO A 167 2.23 15.25 -10.63
N ASP A 168 2.34 16.35 -9.87
CA ASP A 168 3.57 16.80 -9.21
C ASP A 168 3.97 15.90 -8.03
N LEU A 169 3.02 15.18 -7.44
CA LEU A 169 3.27 14.37 -6.26
C LEU A 169 4.20 13.17 -6.54
N PRO A 170 4.99 12.76 -5.54
CA PRO A 170 5.89 11.61 -5.65
C PRO A 170 5.12 10.29 -5.46
N VAL A 171 4.05 10.07 -6.23
CA VAL A 171 3.23 8.85 -6.20
C VAL A 171 3.04 8.29 -7.60
N PRO A 172 2.79 6.97 -7.78
CA PRO A 172 2.49 6.39 -9.08
C PRO A 172 1.27 7.03 -9.73
N LYS A 173 1.30 7.19 -11.05
CA LYS A 173 0.08 7.53 -11.79
C LYS A 173 -0.99 6.44 -11.60
N TYR A 174 -2.21 6.85 -11.26
CA TYR A 174 -3.34 5.95 -11.16
C TYR A 174 -3.98 5.66 -12.52
N PHE A 175 -4.24 4.38 -12.80
CA PHE A 175 -4.94 3.94 -14.01
C PHE A 175 -6.35 3.40 -13.72
N GLY A 176 -6.73 3.31 -12.44
CA GLY A 176 -8.09 3.00 -12.04
C GLY A 176 -8.25 1.80 -11.15
N ALA A 177 -9.48 1.67 -10.68
CA ALA A 177 -10.02 0.53 -9.98
C ALA A 177 -10.78 -0.39 -10.94
N TRP A 178 -10.55 -1.68 -10.80
CA TRP A 178 -11.06 -2.71 -11.68
C TRP A 178 -11.53 -3.92 -10.87
N THR A 179 -12.33 -4.78 -11.51
CA THR A 179 -12.79 -6.04 -10.95
C THR A 179 -12.77 -7.14 -12.00
N PHE A 180 -12.59 -8.38 -11.57
CA PHE A 180 -12.78 -9.57 -12.39
C PHE A 180 -13.31 -10.73 -11.54
N GLU A 181 -13.71 -11.81 -12.19
CA GLU A 181 -14.27 -12.97 -11.50
C GLU A 181 -13.44 -14.23 -11.76
N LEU A 182 -13.13 -14.96 -10.69
CA LEU A 182 -12.47 -16.26 -10.75
C LEU A 182 -13.40 -17.37 -10.31
N ALA A 183 -13.25 -18.53 -10.96
CA ALA A 183 -13.95 -19.72 -10.54
C ALA A 183 -13.33 -20.34 -9.28
N VAL A 184 -14.19 -20.95 -8.47
CA VAL A 184 -13.83 -21.82 -7.34
C VAL A 184 -14.67 -23.08 -7.46
N GLU A 185 -14.02 -24.23 -7.44
CA GLU A 185 -14.73 -25.52 -7.41
C GLU A 185 -15.11 -25.84 -5.97
N THR A 186 -16.37 -26.16 -5.70
CA THR A 186 -16.85 -26.54 -4.36
C THR A 186 -17.65 -27.85 -4.43
N PRO A 187 -17.97 -28.50 -3.28
CA PRO A 187 -18.87 -29.66 -3.27
C PRO A 187 -20.24 -29.39 -3.90
N GLN A 188 -20.69 -28.13 -3.91
CA GLN A 188 -21.96 -27.68 -4.47
C GLN A 188 -21.84 -27.25 -5.94
N GLY A 189 -20.67 -27.45 -6.56
CA GLY A 189 -20.37 -27.11 -7.95
C GLY A 189 -19.51 -25.87 -8.12
N ARG A 190 -19.35 -25.45 -9.37
CA ARG A 190 -18.51 -24.31 -9.74
C ARG A 190 -19.16 -22.99 -9.33
N ARG A 191 -18.51 -22.27 -8.43
CA ARG A 191 -18.89 -20.93 -7.95
C ARG A 191 -17.93 -19.88 -8.52
N ARG A 192 -18.30 -18.60 -8.41
CA ARG A 192 -17.45 -17.47 -8.83
C ARG A 192 -17.20 -16.57 -7.63
N ARG A 193 -16.00 -15.99 -7.55
CA ARG A 193 -15.64 -14.94 -6.60
C ARG A 193 -15.20 -13.70 -7.37
N ALA A 194 -15.65 -12.54 -6.94
CA ALA A 194 -15.17 -11.26 -7.45
C ALA A 194 -13.82 -10.92 -6.80
N VAL A 195 -12.92 -10.34 -7.56
CA VAL A 195 -11.57 -9.94 -7.13
C VAL A 195 -11.36 -8.48 -7.54
N ARG A 196 -10.99 -7.64 -6.57
CA ARG A 196 -10.76 -6.22 -6.79
C ARG A 196 -9.30 -5.94 -7.17
N VAL A 197 -9.08 -4.94 -8.00
CA VAL A 197 -7.75 -4.57 -8.51
C VAL A 197 -7.58 -3.07 -8.54
N VAL A 198 -6.43 -2.59 -8.08
CA VAL A 198 -5.94 -1.23 -8.35
C VAL A 198 -4.82 -1.33 -9.38
N VAL A 199 -4.96 -0.59 -10.48
CA VAL A 199 -3.96 -0.53 -11.56
C VAL A 199 -3.28 0.84 -11.51
N MET A 200 -1.95 0.84 -11.50
CA MET A 200 -1.13 2.04 -11.35
C MET A 200 0.17 1.96 -12.17
N GLU A 201 0.88 3.08 -12.30
CA GLU A 201 2.20 3.14 -12.93
C GLU A 201 3.13 2.11 -12.30
N TYR A 202 3.75 1.30 -13.15
CA TYR A 202 4.89 0.52 -12.71
C TYR A 202 6.09 1.46 -12.53
N VAL A 203 6.54 1.63 -11.30
CA VAL A 203 7.71 2.43 -10.96
C VAL A 203 8.96 1.56 -11.11
N PRO A 204 9.82 1.78 -12.12
CA PRO A 204 11.07 1.04 -12.23
C PRO A 204 12.01 1.48 -11.12
N GLY A 205 12.43 0.54 -10.30
CA GLY A 205 13.28 0.80 -9.14
C GLY A 205 13.21 -0.34 -8.13
N ARG A 206 13.83 -0.12 -6.97
CA ARG A 206 13.74 -1.00 -5.81
C ARG A 206 13.22 -0.22 -4.62
N SER A 207 12.57 -0.91 -3.69
CA SER A 207 12.28 -0.30 -2.40
C SER A 207 13.59 -0.01 -1.67
N ILE A 208 13.62 1.05 -0.84
CA ILE A 208 14.82 1.36 -0.09
C ILE A 208 15.15 0.23 0.91
N ARG A 209 14.13 -0.48 1.43
CA ARG A 209 14.34 -1.67 2.26
C ARG A 209 15.09 -2.78 1.53
N GLU A 210 14.68 -3.13 0.31
CA GLU A 210 15.38 -4.13 -0.52
C GLU A 210 16.85 -3.76 -0.76
N ILE A 211 17.12 -2.47 -0.98
CA ILE A 211 18.49 -1.97 -1.14
C ILE A 211 19.28 -2.14 0.16
N ALA A 212 18.70 -1.78 1.32
CA ALA A 212 19.35 -1.91 2.63
C ALA A 212 19.64 -3.37 3.00
N GLU A 213 18.74 -4.30 2.68
CA GLU A 213 18.91 -5.73 2.95
C GLU A 213 20.02 -6.36 2.04
N SER A 214 20.37 -5.71 0.93
CA SER A 214 21.43 -6.13 0.04
C SER A 214 22.73 -5.38 0.30
N ARG A 215 23.71 -6.02 0.94
CA ARG A 215 25.04 -5.43 1.20
C ARG A 215 25.71 -4.83 -0.04
N VAL A 216 25.54 -5.48 -1.19
CA VAL A 216 26.13 -5.03 -2.47
C VAL A 216 25.50 -3.73 -2.93
N LEU A 217 24.17 -3.61 -2.84
CA LEU A 217 23.46 -2.40 -3.26
C LEU A 217 23.62 -1.27 -2.26
N ALA A 218 23.48 -1.57 -0.97
CA ALA A 218 23.69 -0.61 0.11
C ALA A 218 25.11 -0.01 0.10
N GLY A 219 26.13 -0.80 -0.23
CA GLY A 219 27.52 -0.32 -0.37
C GLY A 219 27.73 0.67 -1.51
N GLY A 220 26.77 0.81 -2.42
CA GLY A 220 26.78 1.81 -3.48
C GLY A 220 26.33 3.21 -3.05
N PHE A 221 25.87 3.39 -1.80
CA PHE A 221 25.42 4.68 -1.27
C PHE A 221 26.29 5.16 -0.11
N SER A 222 26.72 6.41 -0.17
CA SER A 222 27.37 7.11 0.94
C SER A 222 26.39 7.32 2.11
N VAL A 223 26.87 7.78 3.26
CA VAL A 223 25.99 8.15 4.38
C VAL A 223 25.13 9.35 3.99
N GLU A 224 25.72 10.32 3.31
CA GLU A 224 25.06 11.54 2.85
C GLU A 224 23.98 11.21 1.83
N GLU A 225 24.25 10.36 0.85
CA GLU A 225 23.24 9.95 -0.15
C GLU A 225 22.05 9.22 0.50
N ARG A 226 22.31 8.39 1.53
CA ARG A 226 21.24 7.73 2.29
C ARG A 226 20.38 8.73 3.07
N LEU A 227 21.01 9.73 3.68
CA LEU A 227 20.29 10.81 4.38
C LEU A 227 19.50 11.70 3.41
N GLU A 228 19.99 11.92 2.19
CA GLU A 228 19.23 12.63 1.14
C GLU A 228 17.99 11.84 0.70
N VAL A 229 18.12 10.52 0.53
CA VAL A 229 16.98 9.64 0.24
C VAL A 229 15.97 9.65 1.40
N LEU A 230 16.45 9.53 2.64
CA LEU A 230 15.60 9.60 3.83
C LEU A 230 14.85 10.93 3.88
N ALA A 231 15.54 12.06 3.67
CA ALA A 231 14.89 13.36 3.61
C ALA A 231 13.81 13.41 2.52
N GLY A 232 14.09 12.90 1.32
CA GLY A 232 13.10 12.82 0.24
C GLY A 232 11.86 11.98 0.59
N ALA A 233 12.01 10.92 1.38
CA ALA A 233 10.89 10.12 1.86
C ALA A 233 10.02 10.87 2.88
N LEU A 234 10.65 11.58 3.83
CA LEU A 234 9.93 12.41 4.81
C LEU A 234 9.20 13.58 4.13
N GLU A 235 9.83 14.19 3.13
CA GLU A 235 9.24 15.26 2.31
C GLU A 235 8.04 14.75 1.51
N ALA A 236 8.19 13.60 0.85
CA ALA A 236 7.10 12.99 0.12
C ALA A 236 5.89 12.73 1.02
N ALA A 237 6.12 12.27 2.25
CA ALA A 237 5.06 12.00 3.22
C ALA A 237 4.31 13.28 3.61
N VAL A 238 5.01 14.38 3.92
CA VAL A 238 4.33 15.64 4.31
C VAL A 238 3.58 16.27 3.15
N VAL A 239 4.08 16.18 1.91
CA VAL A 239 3.40 16.76 0.74
C VAL A 239 2.15 15.96 0.36
N VAL A 240 2.21 14.63 0.45
CA VAL A 240 1.03 13.77 0.27
C VAL A 240 0.00 14.03 1.37
N ARG A 241 0.44 14.15 2.63
CA ARG A 241 -0.42 14.52 3.77
C ARG A 241 -1.09 15.88 3.59
N HIS A 242 -0.34 16.87 3.13
CA HIS A 242 -0.85 18.20 2.83
C HIS A 242 -1.88 18.19 1.68
N SER A 243 -1.80 17.18 0.80
CA SER A 243 -2.80 16.98 -0.26
C SER A 243 -4.08 16.30 0.23
N GLY A 244 -4.25 16.06 1.53
CA GLY A 244 -5.45 15.44 2.12
C GLY A 244 -5.39 13.92 2.28
N VAL A 245 -4.22 13.30 2.08
CA VAL A 245 -4.04 11.85 2.22
C VAL A 245 -2.93 11.53 3.22
N ASP A 246 -3.26 10.94 4.36
CA ASP A 246 -2.28 10.39 5.30
C ASP A 246 -2.02 8.93 4.94
N GLN A 247 -0.81 8.58 4.49
CA GLN A 247 -0.52 7.20 4.03
C GLN A 247 -0.48 6.18 5.18
N ARG A 248 -0.19 6.61 6.42
CA ARG A 248 -0.23 5.83 7.67
C ARG A 248 0.65 4.58 7.78
N ASP A 249 1.50 4.29 6.79
CA ASP A 249 2.46 3.20 6.79
C ASP A 249 3.78 3.61 6.11
N LEU A 250 4.36 4.72 6.58
CA LEU A 250 5.59 5.26 6.00
C LEU A 250 6.76 4.37 6.44
N ALA A 251 7.18 3.48 5.54
CA ALA A 251 8.22 2.49 5.80
C ALA A 251 9.13 2.33 4.59
N GLY A 252 10.37 1.86 4.78
CA GLY A 252 11.32 1.68 3.68
C GLY A 252 10.89 0.69 2.60
N ARG A 253 9.94 -0.21 2.91
CA ARG A 253 9.30 -1.09 1.91
C ARG A 253 8.35 -0.33 0.96
N ASN A 254 7.82 0.81 1.39
CA ASN A 254 6.81 1.61 0.69
C ASN A 254 7.42 2.84 -0.02
N VAL A 255 8.75 2.89 -0.11
CA VAL A 255 9.51 3.98 -0.74
C VAL A 255 10.37 3.38 -1.84
N ILE A 256 10.02 3.63 -3.11
CA ILE A 256 10.81 3.19 -4.27
C ILE A 256 11.80 4.28 -4.69
N LEU A 257 13.05 3.90 -4.91
CA LEU A 257 14.01 4.75 -5.63
C LEU A 257 13.92 4.52 -7.12
N ARG A 258 13.33 5.50 -7.81
CA ARG A 258 13.33 5.55 -9.27
C ARG A 258 14.67 6.08 -9.75
N GLU A 259 15.35 5.27 -10.56
CA GLU A 259 16.51 5.74 -11.31
C GLU A 259 16.04 6.73 -12.38
N THR A 260 16.50 7.97 -12.30
CA THR A 260 16.32 8.92 -13.41
C THR A 260 17.64 9.05 -14.16
N THR A 261 17.64 8.65 -15.43
CA THR A 261 18.76 8.96 -16.32
C THR A 261 18.53 10.36 -16.90
N GLY A 262 19.08 11.38 -16.25
CA GLY A 262 19.21 12.70 -16.85
C GLY A 262 20.34 12.67 -17.89
N ARG A 263 20.04 12.98 -19.15
CA ARG A 263 21.05 13.56 -20.04
C ARG A 263 20.88 15.05 -19.94
N ASP A 264 21.92 15.76 -19.55
CA ASP A 264 21.94 17.20 -19.63
C ASP A 264 21.76 17.58 -21.11
N LYS A 265 20.64 18.25 -21.42
CA LYS A 265 20.30 18.64 -22.80
C LYS A 265 21.27 19.70 -23.35
N ALA A 266 22.05 20.37 -22.48
CA ALA A 266 23.00 21.40 -22.88
C ALA A 266 24.41 20.87 -23.12
N THR A 267 24.87 19.87 -22.37
CA THR A 267 26.27 19.41 -22.39
C THR A 267 26.45 18.00 -22.96
N GLY A 268 25.38 17.21 -23.05
CA GLY A 268 25.47 15.81 -23.47
C GLY A 268 26.17 14.89 -22.46
N GLU A 269 26.59 15.43 -21.31
CA GLU A 269 27.14 14.65 -20.21
C GLU A 269 26.00 13.89 -19.50
N LYS A 270 26.33 12.69 -18.98
CA LYS A 270 25.43 12.00 -18.06
C LYS A 270 25.35 12.87 -16.81
N GLU A 271 24.19 13.46 -16.53
CA GLU A 271 23.96 14.02 -15.20
C GLU A 271 24.17 12.91 -14.18
N ALA A 272 24.68 13.28 -12.99
CA ALA A 272 24.70 12.39 -11.86
C ALA A 272 23.31 11.75 -11.68
N LEU A 273 23.26 10.44 -11.45
CA LEU A 273 22.02 9.71 -11.20
C LEU A 273 21.24 10.42 -10.10
N LYS A 274 20.14 11.07 -10.47
CA LYS A 274 19.23 11.68 -9.49
C LYS A 274 18.20 10.62 -9.12
N HIS A 275 18.26 10.13 -7.90
CA HIS A 275 17.23 9.23 -7.39
C HIS A 275 15.98 10.04 -7.05
N ARG A 276 14.83 9.67 -7.61
CA ARG A 276 13.54 10.24 -7.19
C ARG A 276 12.84 9.23 -6.29
N VAL A 277 12.47 9.69 -5.10
CA VAL A 277 11.62 8.93 -4.17
C VAL A 277 10.19 8.89 -4.71
N VAL A 278 9.59 7.71 -4.70
CA VAL A 278 8.16 7.50 -5.00
C VAL A 278 7.54 6.71 -3.86
N LEU A 279 6.48 7.26 -3.25
CA LEU A 279 5.68 6.59 -2.24
C LEU A 279 4.65 5.68 -2.90
N ILE A 280 4.55 4.47 -2.39
CA ILE A 280 3.60 3.44 -2.82
C ILE A 280 2.85 2.90 -1.60
N ASP A 281 1.91 1.98 -1.86
CA ASP A 281 1.19 1.22 -0.84
C ASP A 281 0.30 2.09 0.06
N PHE A 282 -0.95 2.28 -0.35
CA PHE A 282 -1.90 3.19 0.28
C PHE A 282 -3.09 2.44 0.90
N ASP A 283 -2.97 1.15 1.16
CA ASP A 283 -4.08 0.31 1.62
C ASP A 283 -4.48 0.54 3.08
N THR A 284 -3.68 1.30 3.83
CA THR A 284 -4.00 1.79 5.18
C THR A 284 -4.22 3.31 5.23
N ALA A 285 -4.15 3.96 4.07
CA ALA A 285 -4.17 5.42 3.96
C ALA A 285 -5.53 6.00 4.37
N GLU A 286 -5.52 7.22 4.90
CA GLU A 286 -6.71 7.97 5.26
C GLU A 286 -6.87 9.15 4.29
N VAL A 287 -7.98 9.16 3.54
CA VAL A 287 -8.40 10.33 2.75
C VAL A 287 -9.34 11.15 3.61
N THR A 288 -8.86 12.27 4.14
CA THR A 288 -9.54 12.98 5.24
C THR A 288 -10.92 13.48 4.86
N SER A 289 -11.09 13.96 3.63
CA SER A 289 -12.37 14.38 3.06
C SER A 289 -13.43 13.26 3.03
N LEU A 290 -13.04 11.99 3.09
CA LEU A 290 -13.93 10.82 3.14
C LEU A 290 -14.14 10.27 4.56
N THR A 291 -13.56 10.92 5.57
CA THR A 291 -13.78 10.58 6.98
C THR A 291 -14.87 11.44 7.60
N LEU A 292 -15.41 10.99 8.74
CA LEU A 292 -16.31 11.75 9.60
C LEU A 292 -15.67 13.02 10.19
N ARG A 293 -14.33 13.18 10.08
CA ARG A 293 -13.61 14.37 10.56
C ARG A 293 -13.60 15.51 9.54
N GLY A 294 -13.87 15.22 8.26
CA GLY A 294 -13.71 16.19 7.18
C GLY A 294 -12.24 16.52 6.88
N ALA A 295 -11.96 17.75 6.43
CA ALA A 295 -10.61 18.16 6.04
C ALA A 295 -9.59 18.02 7.17
N HIS A 296 -8.39 17.50 6.86
CA HIS A 296 -7.31 17.42 7.85
C HIS A 296 -6.83 18.84 8.19
N PRO A 297 -6.48 19.16 9.45
CA PRO A 297 -5.90 20.47 9.79
C PRO A 297 -4.68 20.84 8.92
N HIS A 298 -3.91 19.83 8.48
CA HIS A 298 -2.74 20.03 7.62
C HIS A 298 -3.05 20.27 6.14
N GLU A 299 -4.23 19.87 5.66
CA GLU A 299 -4.70 20.19 4.31
C GLU A 299 -5.04 21.69 4.20
N LEU A 300 -5.43 22.30 5.32
CA LEU A 300 -5.83 23.70 5.42
C LEU A 300 -4.66 24.66 5.64
N LEU A 301 -3.45 24.14 5.82
CA LEU A 301 -2.26 24.97 6.02
C LEU A 301 -1.88 25.69 4.72
N PRO A 302 -1.34 26.92 4.78
CA PRO A 302 -0.79 27.58 3.59
C PRO A 302 0.33 26.81 2.90
N ARG A 303 1.11 26.03 3.66
CA ARG A 303 2.22 25.20 3.20
C ARG A 303 2.14 23.80 3.79
N PRO A 304 2.87 22.81 3.23
CA PRO A 304 3.02 21.52 3.89
C PRO A 304 3.60 21.67 5.29
N GLN A 305 3.20 20.78 6.20
CA GLN A 305 3.79 20.71 7.54
C GLN A 305 5.30 20.46 7.43
N ASN A 306 6.08 21.11 8.28
CA ASN A 306 7.52 20.90 8.31
C ASN A 306 7.85 19.46 8.75
N PRO A 307 8.64 18.69 7.97
CA PRO A 307 9.05 17.32 8.33
C PRO A 307 9.69 17.23 9.72
N MET A 308 10.46 18.24 10.13
CA MET A 308 11.05 18.29 11.47
C MET A 308 9.98 18.20 12.56
N ALA A 309 8.88 18.94 12.42
CA ALA A 309 7.80 18.95 13.41
C ALA A 309 7.03 17.62 13.42
N LEU A 310 6.80 17.02 12.24
CA LEU A 310 6.06 15.76 12.15
C LEU A 310 6.86 14.57 12.70
N PHE A 311 8.16 14.51 12.43
CA PHE A 311 9.02 13.38 12.77
C PHE A 311 9.94 13.64 13.98
N TRP A 312 9.73 14.71 14.74
CA TRP A 312 10.61 15.12 15.84
C TRP A 312 10.86 14.03 16.88
N HIS A 313 9.82 13.27 17.20
CA HIS A 313 9.84 12.19 18.19
C HIS A 313 9.94 10.79 17.57
N ASP A 314 9.89 10.67 16.25
CA ASP A 314 9.89 9.38 15.55
C ASP A 314 11.30 8.78 15.46
N SER A 315 11.48 7.53 15.92
CA SER A 315 12.75 6.80 15.81
C SER A 315 13.05 6.29 14.40
N LEU A 316 12.06 6.36 13.49
CA LEU A 316 12.14 5.91 12.10
C LEU A 316 12.67 4.47 11.98
N PRO A 317 12.14 3.50 12.75
CA PRO A 317 12.69 2.14 12.80
C PRO A 317 12.60 1.43 11.44
N GLU A 318 11.57 1.74 10.66
CA GLU A 318 11.34 1.19 9.31
C GLU A 318 12.35 1.67 8.24
N PHE A 319 13.29 2.53 8.63
CA PHE A 319 14.35 3.08 7.78
C PHE A 319 15.75 2.60 8.22
N GLU A 320 15.84 1.45 8.89
CA GLU A 320 17.11 0.80 9.20
C GLU A 320 17.97 0.65 7.92
N GLY A 321 19.28 0.89 8.06
CA GLY A 321 20.23 0.93 6.94
C GLY A 321 20.32 2.27 6.19
N TRP A 322 19.29 3.13 6.29
CA TRP A 322 19.23 4.46 5.67
C TRP A 322 19.51 5.62 6.61
N LYS A 323 19.49 5.36 7.93
CA LYS A 323 19.89 6.29 8.97
C LYS A 323 21.18 5.83 9.66
N PRO A 324 21.98 6.75 10.23
CA PRO A 324 23.14 6.41 11.04
C PRO A 324 22.77 5.50 12.22
N ALA A 325 23.64 4.55 12.56
CA ALA A 325 23.42 3.61 13.66
C ALA A 325 23.35 4.32 15.02
N GLU A 326 24.04 5.47 15.12
CA GLU A 326 24.09 6.33 16.29
C GLU A 326 22.74 6.98 16.61
N TRP A 327 21.75 6.92 15.71
CA TRP A 327 20.39 7.38 15.99
C TRP A 327 19.61 6.38 16.86
N GLU A 328 20.09 5.15 16.97
CA GLU A 328 19.54 4.14 17.89
C GLU A 328 19.96 4.42 19.34
N TYR A 329 19.17 3.92 20.31
CA TYR A 329 19.49 3.86 21.74
C TYR A 329 20.21 5.10 22.33
N GLY A 330 19.47 6.21 22.47
CA GLY A 330 19.98 7.45 23.10
C GLY A 330 20.46 8.53 22.11
N GLY A 331 20.46 8.22 20.81
CA GLY A 331 20.81 9.13 19.71
C GLY A 331 19.76 10.15 19.28
N SER A 332 18.69 10.36 20.07
CA SER A 332 17.58 11.25 19.70
C SER A 332 18.05 12.69 19.45
N SER A 333 19.04 13.17 20.20
CA SER A 333 19.63 14.51 20.02
C SER A 333 20.36 14.66 18.69
N VAL A 334 21.08 13.62 18.23
CA VAL A 334 21.79 13.62 16.94
C VAL A 334 20.78 13.63 15.78
N ARG A 335 19.75 12.78 15.85
CA ARG A 335 18.64 12.77 14.87
C ARG A 335 17.96 14.13 14.79
N ARG A 336 17.61 14.72 15.94
CA ARG A 336 16.96 16.05 16.00
C ARG A 336 17.87 17.16 15.50
N GLY A 337 19.17 17.07 15.76
CA GLY A 337 20.17 17.95 15.19
C GLY A 337 20.14 17.91 13.66
N TRP A 338 20.12 16.70 13.08
CA TRP A 338 19.98 16.52 11.64
C TRP A 338 18.66 17.05 11.09
N LEU A 339 17.52 16.78 11.74
CA LEU A 339 16.22 17.33 11.31
C LEU A 339 16.22 18.86 11.31
N ARG A 340 16.83 19.48 12.34
CA ARG A 340 16.95 20.94 12.45
C ARG A 340 17.85 21.53 11.38
N GLU A 341 18.96 20.87 11.06
CA GLU A 341 19.84 21.28 9.97
C GLU A 341 19.15 21.13 8.60
N ARG A 342 18.46 20.01 8.39
CA ARG A 342 17.89 19.63 7.09
C ARG A 342 16.60 20.37 6.74
N PHE A 343 15.74 20.58 7.73
CA PHE A 343 14.39 21.14 7.57
C PHE A 343 14.18 22.43 8.35
N GLY A 344 15.21 22.92 9.05
CA GLY A 344 15.25 24.27 9.58
C GLY A 344 15.88 25.27 8.61
N GLY A 345 16.06 26.50 9.09
CA GLY A 345 16.68 27.59 8.33
C GLY A 345 15.97 27.87 7.00
N ARG A 346 16.76 28.13 5.95
CA ARG A 346 16.23 28.49 4.61
C ARG A 346 15.34 27.41 3.99
N ARG A 347 15.68 26.13 4.16
CA ARG A 347 14.90 25.01 3.61
C ARG A 347 13.58 24.83 4.36
N GLY A 348 13.56 25.21 5.65
CA GLY A 348 12.35 25.30 6.45
C GLY A 348 11.32 26.31 5.95
N GLU A 349 11.73 27.31 5.16
CA GLU A 349 10.82 28.33 4.60
C GLU A 349 9.83 27.75 3.58
N GLU A 350 10.06 26.55 3.05
CA GLU A 350 9.12 25.86 2.16
C GLU A 350 7.93 25.23 2.90
N TYR A 351 8.00 25.17 4.23
CA TYR A 351 7.03 24.51 5.09
C TYR A 351 6.36 25.49 6.07
N GLU A 352 5.37 25.01 6.81
CA GLU A 352 4.82 25.77 7.93
C GLU A 352 5.89 26.06 9.00
N PRO A 353 5.90 27.28 9.57
CA PRO A 353 6.79 27.65 10.66
C PRO A 353 6.67 26.68 11.84
N VAL A 354 7.82 26.33 12.41
CA VAL A 354 7.89 25.45 13.57
C VAL A 354 8.12 26.30 14.83
N GLY A 355 7.27 26.13 15.83
CA GLY A 355 7.46 26.72 17.16
C GLY A 355 8.60 26.05 17.94
N GLU A 356 8.73 26.38 19.22
CA GLU A 356 9.66 25.64 20.09
C GLU A 356 9.21 24.17 20.21
N LEU A 357 10.09 23.25 19.82
CA LEU A 357 9.90 21.81 20.00
C LEU A 357 10.64 21.39 21.27
N GLU A 358 9.93 20.74 22.19
CA GLU A 358 10.51 20.22 23.43
C GLU A 358 11.43 19.02 23.15
N ASP A 359 12.50 18.91 23.93
CA ASP A 359 13.47 17.82 23.86
C ASP A 359 13.06 16.60 24.71
#